data_AF-A0A2N4YNA4-F1
#
_entry.id   AF-A0A2N4YNA4-F1
#
_cell.length_a   1.000
_cell.length_b   1.000
_cell.length_c   1.000
_cell.angle_alpha   90.00
_cell.angle_beta   90.00
_cell.angle_gamma   90.00
#
_symmetry.space_group_name_H-M   'P 1'
#
loop_
_entity.id
_entity.type
_entity.pdbx_description
1 polymer ?
#
loop_
_entity_poly.entity_id
_entity_poly.type
_entity_poly.pdbx_seq_one_letter_code
_entity_poly.pdbx_strand_id
1 'polypeptide(L)' 'MSHRDTLFSAPIASLGDWTFDERVAEVFPDMIQRSVPGYSNIISMIGMLAERFVQPNTQVYDLGCS' A
#
# COMPACT_ATOMS: atom_id res chain seq x y z
N MET A 1 -11.07 -9.92 -9.25
CA MET A 1 -9.87 -10.36 -10.01
C MET A 1 -8.85 -9.24 -9.85
N SER A 2 -7.63 -9.54 -9.37
CA SER A 2 -6.60 -8.50 -9.22
C SER A 2 -6.11 -8.07 -10.60
N HIS A 3 -6.22 -6.77 -10.91
CA HIS A 3 -5.61 -6.21 -12.12
C HIS A 3 -4.10 -6.17 -11.91
N ARG A 4 -3.37 -6.86 -12.79
CA ARG A 4 -1.92 -6.88 -12.78
C ARG A 4 -1.40 -5.46 -13.03
N ASP A 5 -0.61 -4.93 -12.10
CA ASP A 5 0.09 -3.65 -12.26
C ASP A 5 1.06 -3.73 -13.44
N THR A 6 0.86 -2.79 -14.37
CA THR A 6 1.71 -2.52 -15.52
C THR A 6 1.95 -1.02 -15.70
N LEU A 7 1.51 -0.17 -14.75
CA LEU A 7 1.41 1.29 -14.93
C LEU A 7 2.77 1.94 -15.23
N PHE A 8 3.86 1.39 -14.66
CA PHE A 8 5.24 1.88 -14.85
C PHE A 8 6.15 0.84 -15.53
N SER A 9 5.58 -0.10 -16.28
CA SER A 9 6.33 -1.23 -16.86
C SER A 9 7.08 -0.91 -18.17
N ALA A 10 6.80 0.22 -18.82
CA ALA A 10 7.44 0.65 -20.07
C ALA A 10 8.24 1.95 -19.87
N PRO A 11 9.28 2.22 -20.68
CA PRO A 11 9.98 3.50 -20.68
C PRO A 11 9.01 4.60 -21.18
N ILE A 12 8.50 5.42 -20.25
CA ILE A 12 7.62 6.55 -20.59
C ILE A 12 8.52 7.75 -20.88
N ALA A 13 8.48 8.26 -22.12
CA ALA A 13 9.35 9.35 -22.60
C ALA A 13 9.18 10.67 -21.81
N SER A 14 8.04 10.86 -21.14
CA SER A 14 7.83 11.89 -20.14
C SER A 14 7.00 11.31 -19.00
N LEU A 15 7.67 10.77 -17.97
CA LEU A 15 7.03 10.69 -16.66
C LEU A 15 6.76 12.14 -16.25
N GLY A 16 5.50 12.58 -16.35
CA GLY A 16 5.06 13.75 -15.59
C GLY A 16 5.24 13.50 -14.09
N ASP A 17 4.96 14.51 -13.28
CA ASP A 17 5.08 14.37 -11.82
C ASP A 17 4.21 13.22 -11.31
N TRP A 18 4.75 12.44 -10.37
CA TRP A 18 4.01 11.37 -9.72
C TRP A 18 2.76 11.93 -9.05
N THR A 19 1.61 11.32 -9.33
CA THR A 19 0.34 11.65 -8.70
C THR A 19 -0.31 10.38 -8.19
N PHE A 20 -0.78 10.40 -6.94
CA PHE A 20 -1.63 9.34 -6.42
C PHE A 20 -3.05 9.53 -6.95
N ASP A 21 -3.34 8.95 -8.11
CA ASP A 21 -4.63 9.07 -8.81
C ASP A 21 -5.42 7.74 -8.81
N GLU A 22 -6.59 7.74 -9.45
CA GLU A 22 -7.46 6.57 -9.54
C GLU A 22 -6.75 5.35 -10.17
N ARG A 23 -5.85 5.56 -11.12
CA ARG A 23 -5.12 4.47 -11.80
C ARG A 23 -4.10 3.84 -10.85
N VAL A 24 -3.43 4.64 -10.03
CA VAL A 24 -2.54 4.13 -8.97
C VAL A 24 -3.35 3.36 -7.93
N ALA A 25 -4.50 3.89 -7.49
CA ALA A 25 -5.36 3.23 -6.51
C ALA A 25 -5.89 1.87 -6.99
N GLU A 26 -6.29 1.76 -8.27
CA GLU A 26 -6.78 0.51 -8.89
C GLU A 26 -5.77 -0.64 -8.84
N VAL A 27 -4.47 -0.33 -8.97
CA VAL A 27 -3.39 -1.33 -8.98
C VAL A 27 -2.57 -1.36 -7.69
N PHE A 28 -2.89 -0.51 -6.71
CA PHE A 28 -2.07 -0.27 -5.53
C PHE A 28 -1.68 -1.56 -4.76
N PRO A 29 -2.60 -2.51 -4.49
CA PRO A 29 -2.23 -3.74 -3.78
C PRO A 29 -1.21 -4.60 -4.54
N ASP A 30 -1.37 -4.76 -5.85
CA ASP A 30 -0.45 -5.55 -6.69
C ASP A 30 0.87 -4.81 -6.92
N MET A 31 0.83 -3.48 -7.07
CA MET A 31 2.00 -2.61 -7.16
C MET A 31 2.89 -2.76 -5.91
N ILE A 32 2.32 -2.61 -4.72
CA ILE A 32 3.06 -2.72 -3.45
C ILE A 32 3.55 -4.15 -3.23
N GLN A 33 2.72 -5.16 -3.48
CA GLN A 33 3.10 -6.57 -3.30
C GLN A 33 4.35 -6.96 -4.11
N ARG A 34 4.56 -6.34 -5.28
CA ARG A 34 5.69 -6.65 -6.17
C ARG A 34 6.90 -5.76 -5.99
N SER A 35 6.70 -4.54 -5.47
CA SER A 35 7.77 -3.53 -5.34
C SER A 35 8.30 -3.40 -3.91
N VAL A 36 7.55 -3.83 -2.90
CA VAL A 36 7.94 -3.74 -1.47
C VAL A 36 8.07 -5.15 -0.86
N PRO A 37 9.30 -5.70 -0.79
CA PRO A 37 9.54 -7.00 -0.17
C PRO A 37 9.10 -7.03 1.29
N GLY A 38 8.29 -8.04 1.65
CA GLY A 38 7.84 -8.25 3.03
C GLY A 38 6.65 -7.40 3.47
N TYR A 39 6.01 -6.64 2.58
CA TYR A 39 4.84 -5.82 2.91
C TYR A 39 3.74 -6.58 3.69
N SER A 40 3.37 -7.78 3.22
CA SER A 40 2.38 -8.63 3.89
C SER A 40 2.78 -9.04 5.32
N ASN A 41 4.08 -9.24 5.55
CA ASN A 41 4.60 -9.60 6.86
C ASN A 41 4.49 -8.41 7.81
N ILE A 42 4.78 -7.20 7.33
CA ILE A 42 4.65 -5.96 8.11
C ILE A 42 3.18 -5.74 8.51
N ILE A 43 2.24 -5.87 7.57
CA ILE A 43 0.80 -5.77 7.87
C ILE A 43 0.37 -6.78 8.94
N SER A 44 0.87 -8.02 8.86
CA SER A 44 0.57 -9.04 9.87
C SER A 44 1.14 -8.67 11.24
N MET A 45 2.38 -8.16 11.29
CA MET A 45 3.02 -7.70 12.51
C MET A 45 2.30 -6.49 13.14
N ILE A 46 1.77 -5.57 12.32
CA ILE A 46 0.94 -4.44 12.79
C ILE A 46 -0.28 -4.99 13.53
N GLY A 47 -0.96 -6.00 12.98
CA GLY A 47 -2.08 -6.67 13.67
C GLY A 47 -1.70 -7.27 15.02
N MET A 48 -0.54 -7.96 15.09
CA MET A 48 -0.03 -8.53 16.34
C MET A 48 0.33 -7.45 17.38
N LEU A 49 0.83 -6.30 16.94
CA LEU A 49 1.07 -5.15 17.83
C LEU A 49 -0.26 -4.53 18.28
N ALA A 50 -1.22 -4.36 17.38
CA ALA A 50 -2.51 -3.78 17.70
C ALA A 50 -3.22 -4.58 18.81
N GLU A 51 -3.20 -5.91 18.74
CA GLU A 51 -3.75 -6.81 19.77
C GLU A 51 -3.16 -6.55 21.17
N ARG A 52 -1.87 -6.23 21.25
CA ARG A 52 -1.18 -6.01 22.53
C ARG A 52 -1.29 -4.60 23.06
N PHE A 53 -1.36 -3.60 22.18
CA PHE A 53 -1.15 -2.20 22.55
C PHE A 53 -2.41 -1.34 22.47
N VAL A 54 -3.40 -1.69 21.64
CA VAL A 54 -4.66 -0.94 21.56
C VAL A 54 -5.46 -1.17 22.84
N GLN A 55 -5.89 -0.09 23.49
CA GLN A 55 -6.61 -0.14 24.76
C GLN A 55 -8.09 0.25 24.57
N PRO A 56 -8.99 -0.23 25.45
CA PRO A 56 -10.38 0.23 25.46
C PRO A 56 -10.45 1.76 25.55
N ASN A 57 -11.39 2.37 24.81
CA ASN A 57 -11.62 3.81 24.79
C ASN A 57 -10.41 4.65 24.31
N THR A 58 -9.53 4.07 23.51
CA THR A 58 -8.43 4.79 22.84
C THR A 58 -8.63 4.82 21.33
N GLN A 59 -7.86 5.66 20.65
CA GLN A 59 -7.92 5.84 19.21
C GLN A 59 -6.63 5.34 18.55
N VAL A 60 -6.76 4.77 17.36
CA VAL A 60 -5.65 4.41 16.49
C VAL A 60 -5.74 5.28 15.24
N TYR A 61 -4.58 5.79 14.82
CA TYR A 61 -4.49 6.63 13.62
C TYR A 61 -3.54 5.94 12.65
N ASP A 62 -4.06 5.64 11.46
CA ASP A 62 -3.29 5.15 10.33
C ASP A 62 -2.93 6.34 9.42
N LEU A 63 -1.66 6.73 9.44
CA LEU A 63 -1.18 7.95 8.79
C LEU A 63 -0.68 7.62 7.39
N GLY A 64 -1.42 8.07 6.36
CA GLY A 64 -1.17 7.65 4.99
C GLY A 64 -1.66 6.23 4.76
N CYS A 65 -2.94 6.00 5.03
CA CYS A 65 -3.60 4.70 5.25
C CYS A 65 -3.78 3.79 4.01
N SER A 66 -2.98 3.98 2.96
CA SER A 66 -2.95 3.07 1.80
C SER A 66 -1.91 1.99 2.02
#